data_AF-A0A1V2K523-F1
#
_entry.id   AF-A0A1V2K523-F1
#
_cell.length_a   1.000
_cell.length_b   1.000
_cell.length_c   1.000
_cell.angle_alpha   90.00
_cell.angle_beta   90.00
_cell.angle_gamma   90.00
#
_symmetry.space_group_name_H-M   'P 1'
#
loop_
_entity.id
_entity.type
_entity.pdbx_description
1 polymer ?
#
loop_
_entity_poly.entity_id
_entity_poly.type
_entity_poly.pdbx_seq_one_letter_code
_entity_poly.pdbx_strand_id
1 'polypeptide(L)'
;MKLDFKDKKLRDLCEQSRVAEKKLGADSARKLRSRLSDIEAATTVLDLVAGAPHPLKGDRKNQFSVSLAGGCRIVFEPDHDPLPLRDDQSLDWSQVFDVKVIFIGDYHE
;
A
#
# COMPACT_ATOMS: atom_id res chain seq x y z
N MET A 1 -0.34 -9.87 -6.88
CA MET A 1 -1.32 -9.74 -5.79
C MET A 1 -2.56 -9.03 -6.33
N LYS A 2 -3.75 -9.26 -5.78
CA LYS A 2 -4.93 -8.44 -6.13
C LYS A 2 -4.85 -7.09 -5.42
N LEU A 3 -5.26 -6.04 -6.12
CA LEU A 3 -5.17 -4.65 -5.67
C LEU A 3 -6.49 -3.93 -5.97
N ASP A 4 -7.13 -3.39 -4.95
CA ASP A 4 -8.26 -2.46 -5.08
C ASP A 4 -7.97 -1.13 -4.38
N PHE A 5 -8.87 -0.16 -4.55
CA PHE A 5 -8.75 1.19 -4.02
C PHE A 5 -10.00 1.54 -3.22
N LYS A 6 -9.79 2.11 -2.01
CA LYS A 6 -10.89 2.58 -1.16
C LYS A 6 -11.82 3.56 -1.86
N ASP A 7 -11.29 4.37 -2.77
CA ASP A 7 -12.09 5.32 -3.53
C ASP A 7 -11.48 5.62 -4.91
N LYS A 8 -12.28 6.29 -5.74
CA LYS A 8 -11.86 6.72 -7.08
C LYS A 8 -10.67 7.67 -7.04
N LYS A 9 -10.51 8.50 -6.01
CA LYS A 9 -9.40 9.48 -5.95
C LYS A 9 -8.06 8.76 -5.80
N LEU A 10 -7.99 7.71 -5.01
CA LEU A 10 -6.80 6.87 -4.88
C LEU A 10 -6.50 6.11 -6.16
N ARG A 11 -7.55 5.59 -6.82
CA ARG A 11 -7.41 4.95 -8.14
C ARG A 11 -6.86 5.93 -9.17
N ASP A 12 -7.48 7.10 -9.32
CA ASP A 12 -7.04 8.15 -10.26
C ASP A 12 -5.59 8.59 -9.96
N LEU A 13 -5.20 8.67 -8.69
CA LEU A 13 -3.84 9.00 -8.28
C LEU A 13 -2.82 7.94 -8.72
N CYS A 14 -3.21 6.66 -8.76
CA CYS A 14 -2.35 5.56 -9.20
C CYS A 14 -2.29 5.43 -10.73
N GLU A 15 -3.42 5.63 -11.40
CA GLU A 15 -3.56 5.40 -12.85
C GLU A 15 -3.13 6.62 -13.69
N GLN A 16 -3.24 7.84 -13.13
CA GLN A 16 -2.99 9.07 -13.88
C GLN A 16 -1.69 9.76 -13.44
N SER A 17 -0.62 9.57 -14.22
CA SER A 17 0.72 10.11 -13.88
C SER A 17 0.72 11.63 -13.61
N ARG A 18 -0.06 12.41 -14.36
CA ARG A 18 -0.16 13.86 -14.14
C ARG A 18 -0.77 14.22 -12.79
N VAL A 19 -1.73 13.43 -12.31
CA VAL A 19 -2.35 13.62 -10.99
C VAL A 19 -1.35 13.26 -9.88
N ALA A 20 -0.64 12.14 -10.04
CA ALA A 20 0.43 11.71 -9.14
C ALA A 20 1.53 12.77 -9.01
N GLU A 21 2.07 13.26 -10.13
CA GLU A 21 3.15 14.24 -10.14
C GLU A 21 2.72 15.57 -9.51
N LYS A 22 1.50 16.03 -9.79
CA LYS A 22 0.96 17.25 -9.20
C LYS A 22 0.79 17.13 -7.69
N LYS A 23 0.34 15.98 -7.19
CA LYS A 23 0.03 15.78 -5.77
C LYS A 23 1.24 15.38 -4.93
N LEU A 24 2.12 14.54 -5.46
CA LEU A 24 3.20 13.89 -4.71
C LEU A 24 4.60 14.36 -5.14
N GLY A 25 4.70 15.11 -6.24
CA GLY A 25 5.96 15.43 -6.89
C GLY A 25 6.49 14.29 -7.77
N ALA A 26 7.44 14.63 -8.66
CA ALA A 26 7.92 13.73 -9.70
C ALA A 26 8.58 12.44 -9.15
N ASP A 27 9.36 12.55 -8.07
CA ASP A 27 10.06 11.41 -7.49
C ASP A 27 9.11 10.41 -6.82
N SER A 28 8.13 10.89 -6.07
CA SER A 28 7.11 10.04 -5.46
C SER A 28 6.17 9.44 -6.49
N ALA A 29 5.79 10.19 -7.54
CA ALA A 29 4.99 9.65 -8.63
C ALA A 29 5.72 8.54 -9.39
N ARG A 30 7.03 8.70 -9.64
CA ARG A 30 7.85 7.65 -10.25
C ARG A 30 7.89 6.40 -9.37
N LYS A 31 8.16 6.57 -8.07
CA LYS A 31 8.18 5.43 -7.12
C LYS A 31 6.81 4.80 -6.95
N LEU A 32 5.72 5.58 -6.96
CA LEU A 32 4.35 5.07 -6.85
C LEU A 32 4.09 4.03 -7.93
N ARG A 33 4.40 4.36 -9.20
CA ARG A 33 4.27 3.41 -10.31
C ARG A 33 5.08 2.13 -10.08
N SER A 34 6.35 2.26 -9.69
CA SER A 34 7.18 1.08 -9.39
C SER A 34 6.61 0.22 -8.27
N ARG A 35 6.13 0.82 -7.17
CA ARG A 35 5.57 0.06 -6.03
C ARG A 35 4.25 -0.60 -6.36
N LEU A 36 3.41 0.03 -7.20
CA LEU A 36 2.19 -0.61 -7.70
C LEU A 36 2.52 -1.84 -8.53
N SER A 37 3.50 -1.75 -9.43
CA SER A 37 3.98 -2.92 -10.19
C SER A 37 4.58 -4.01 -9.29
N ASP A 38 5.35 -3.63 -8.26
CA ASP A 38 5.90 -4.58 -7.27
C ASP A 38 4.76 -5.31 -6.53
N ILE A 39 3.70 -4.59 -6.13
CA ILE A 39 2.51 -5.13 -5.48
C ILE A 39 1.75 -6.10 -6.39
N GLU A 40 1.52 -5.71 -7.64
CA GLU A 40 0.82 -6.56 -8.61
C GLU A 40 1.62 -7.84 -8.91
N ALA A 41 2.95 -7.78 -8.93
CA ALA A 41 3.83 -8.93 -9.19
C ALA A 41 4.04 -9.86 -7.99
N ALA A 42 3.91 -9.35 -6.75
CA ALA A 42 4.08 -10.13 -5.53
C ALA A 42 2.99 -11.23 -5.38
N THR A 43 3.31 -12.34 -4.72
CA THR A 43 2.28 -13.36 -4.40
C THR A 43 1.55 -12.96 -3.12
N THR A 44 2.30 -12.48 -2.13
CA THR A 44 1.80 -12.06 -0.81
C THR A 44 2.47 -10.75 -0.37
N VAL A 45 1.93 -10.10 0.66
CA VAL A 45 2.51 -8.86 1.22
C VAL A 45 3.96 -9.05 1.67
N LEU A 46 4.35 -10.24 2.14
CA LEU A 46 5.74 -10.48 2.58
C LEU A 46 6.75 -10.60 1.45
N ASP A 47 6.31 -10.76 0.19
CA ASP A 47 7.22 -10.77 -0.97
C ASP A 47 7.66 -9.35 -1.36
N LEU A 48 7.05 -8.31 -0.77
CA LEU A 48 7.45 -6.93 -0.99
C LEU A 48 8.81 -6.68 -0.33
N VAL A 49 9.76 -6.18 -1.11
CA VAL A 49 11.10 -5.81 -0.63
C VAL A 49 11.33 -4.30 -0.70
N ALA A 50 10.88 -3.67 -1.79
CA ALA A 50 11.20 -2.29 -2.08
C ALA A 50 10.30 -1.31 -1.31
N GLY A 51 10.88 -0.21 -0.82
CA GLY A 51 10.13 0.81 -0.09
C GLY A 51 9.93 0.52 1.39
N ALA A 52 10.88 -0.15 2.05
CA ALA A 52 10.85 -0.43 3.49
C ALA A 52 9.47 -0.94 4.00
N PRO A 53 8.94 -2.02 3.39
CA PRO A 53 7.63 -2.56 3.72
C PRO A 53 7.53 -2.93 5.20
N HIS A 54 6.50 -2.45 5.90
CA HIS A 54 6.28 -2.80 7.30
C HIS A 54 4.80 -2.64 7.72
N PRO A 55 4.35 -3.45 8.71
CA PRO A 55 3.04 -3.26 9.32
C PRO A 55 3.01 -1.99 10.19
N LEU A 56 1.88 -1.29 10.17
CA LEU A 56 1.61 -0.16 11.04
C LEU A 56 1.06 -0.62 12.41
N LYS A 57 1.15 0.26 13.40
CA LYS A 57 0.81 -0.02 14.81
C LYS A 57 -0.19 1.02 15.34
N GLY A 58 -0.71 0.80 16.56
CA GLY A 58 -1.64 1.71 17.22
C GLY A 58 -2.97 1.82 16.47
N ASP A 59 -3.45 3.05 16.26
CA ASP A 59 -4.72 3.33 15.56
C ASP A 59 -4.73 2.91 14.08
N ARG A 60 -3.54 2.59 13.54
CA ARG A 60 -3.36 2.04 12.19
C ARG A 60 -3.00 0.56 12.20
N LYS A 61 -3.32 -0.16 13.28
CA LYS A 61 -3.20 -1.61 13.33
C LYS A 61 -3.93 -2.23 12.13
N ASN A 62 -3.39 -3.33 11.61
CA ASN A 62 -3.87 -4.03 10.43
C ASN A 62 -3.69 -3.30 9.09
N GLN A 63 -2.92 -2.21 9.07
CA GLN A 63 -2.48 -1.56 7.86
C GLN A 63 -1.00 -1.85 7.59
N PHE A 64 -0.60 -1.71 6.34
CA PHE A 64 0.76 -1.95 5.89
C PHE A 64 1.25 -0.78 5.04
N SER A 65 2.50 -0.38 5.25
CA SER A 65 3.07 0.78 4.58
C SER A 65 4.23 0.42 3.67
N VAL A 66 4.30 1.08 2.52
CA VAL A 66 5.41 1.04 1.58
C VAL A 66 5.82 2.47 1.21
N SER A 67 7.06 2.84 1.51
CA SER A 67 7.61 4.17 1.31
C SER A 67 7.85 4.56 -0.16
N LEU A 68 7.61 5.84 -0.44
CA LEU A 68 7.92 6.52 -1.70
C LEU A 68 9.14 7.45 -1.52
N ALA A 69 9.08 8.69 -1.99
CA ALA A 69 10.09 9.73 -1.77
C ALA A 69 9.54 10.82 -0.84
N GLY A 70 10.43 11.57 -0.18
CA GLY A 70 10.04 12.74 0.62
C GLY A 70 8.95 12.47 1.65
N GLY A 71 9.05 11.39 2.42
CA GLY A 71 8.04 11.04 3.45
C GLY A 71 6.73 10.46 2.91
N CYS A 72 6.46 10.55 1.61
CA CYS A 72 5.25 9.94 1.04
C CYS A 72 5.29 8.41 1.13
N ARG A 73 4.12 7.79 1.20
CA ARG A 73 3.97 6.32 1.23
C ARG A 73 2.62 5.87 0.68
N ILE A 74 2.56 4.61 0.29
CA ILE A 74 1.32 3.86 0.07
C ILE A 74 0.96 3.19 1.40
N VAL A 75 -0.30 3.24 1.77
CA VAL A 75 -0.86 2.46 2.88
C VAL A 75 -2.04 1.66 2.36
N PHE A 76 -2.03 0.36 2.66
CA PHE A 76 -3.10 -0.57 2.32
C PHE A 76 -3.44 -1.48 3.49
N GLU A 77 -4.59 -2.13 3.41
CA GLU A 77 -5.07 -3.14 4.35
C GLU A 77 -5.45 -4.43 3.60
N PRO A 78 -5.52 -5.60 4.26
CA PRO A 78 -6.00 -6.83 3.63
C PRO A 78 -7.45 -6.68 3.17
N ASP A 79 -7.77 -7.17 1.98
CA ASP A 79 -9.14 -7.22 1.45
C ASP A 79 -9.67 -8.66 1.42
N HIS A 80 -9.61 -9.32 2.57
CA HIS A 80 -10.05 -10.72 2.76
C HIS A 80 -11.29 -10.78 3.65
N ASP A 81 -12.20 -11.69 3.33
CA ASP A 81 -13.30 -12.09 4.21
C ASP A 81 -13.40 -13.63 4.24
N PRO A 82 -13.02 -14.29 5.34
CA PRO A 82 -12.49 -13.73 6.60
C PRO A 82 -11.03 -13.29 6.49
N LEU A 83 -10.57 -12.43 7.41
CA LEU A 83 -9.17 -12.05 7.51
C LEU A 83 -8.27 -13.25 7.86
N PRO A 84 -7.07 -13.38 7.25
CA PRO A 84 -6.11 -14.41 7.61
C PRO A 84 -5.46 -14.07 8.95
N LEU A 85 -5.92 -14.70 10.02
CA LEU A 85 -5.39 -14.51 11.38
C LEU A 85 -4.55 -15.72 11.79
N ARG A 86 -3.51 -15.47 12.60
CA ARG A 86 -2.80 -16.49 13.37
C ARG A 86 -3.58 -16.86 14.63
N ASP A 87 -3.12 -17.89 15.33
CA ASP A 87 -3.68 -18.36 16.60
C ASP A 87 -3.79 -17.24 17.67
N ASP A 88 -2.89 -16.26 17.62
CA ASP A 88 -2.87 -15.10 18.53
C ASP A 88 -3.77 -13.93 18.09
N GLN A 89 -4.60 -14.14 17.06
CA GLN A 89 -5.46 -13.14 16.43
C GLN A 89 -4.69 -11.98 15.75
N SER A 90 -3.38 -12.13 15.52
CA SER A 90 -2.62 -11.21 14.66
C SER A 90 -2.82 -11.55 13.18
N LEU A 91 -2.77 -10.53 12.32
CA LEU A 91 -2.82 -10.75 10.87
C LEU A 91 -1.60 -11.53 10.38
N ASP A 92 -1.86 -12.56 9.59
CA ASP A 92 -0.83 -13.29 8.89
C ASP A 92 -0.55 -12.70 7.51
N TRP A 93 0.37 -11.73 7.46
CA TRP A 93 0.81 -11.08 6.22
C TRP A 93 1.38 -12.06 5.17
N SER A 94 1.81 -13.26 5.57
CA SER A 94 2.24 -14.30 4.62
C SER A 94 1.08 -14.93 3.85
N GLN A 95 -0.16 -14.67 4.26
CA GLN A 95 -1.38 -15.16 3.61
C GLN A 95 -2.22 -14.03 3.02
N VAL A 96 -1.74 -12.77 3.07
CA VAL A 96 -2.43 -11.63 2.47
C VAL A 96 -2.00 -11.50 1.01
N PHE A 97 -2.89 -11.89 0.09
CA PHE A 97 -2.71 -11.80 -1.37
C PHE A 97 -3.79 -10.93 -2.07
N ASP A 98 -4.59 -10.23 -1.28
CA ASP A 98 -5.64 -9.30 -1.73
C ASP A 98 -5.60 -8.09 -0.81
N VAL A 99 -5.44 -6.89 -1.37
CA VAL A 99 -5.22 -5.67 -0.60
C VAL A 99 -5.99 -4.50 -1.18
N LYS A 100 -6.39 -3.60 -0.28
CA LYS A 100 -7.07 -2.34 -0.62
C LYS A 100 -6.21 -1.16 -0.23
N VAL A 101 -5.84 -0.32 -1.20
CA VAL A 101 -5.15 0.95 -0.93
C VAL A 101 -6.12 1.92 -0.27
N ILE A 102 -5.75 2.42 0.90
CA ILE A 102 -6.57 3.32 1.72
C ILE A 102 -5.99 4.72 1.87
N PHE A 103 -4.70 4.90 1.56
CA PHE A 103 -4.03 6.19 1.64
C PHE A 103 -2.75 6.24 0.79
N ILE A 104 -2.52 7.40 0.15
CA ILE A 104 -1.24 7.74 -0.48
C ILE A 104 -0.93 9.20 -0.20
N GLY A 105 0.24 9.46 0.38
CA GLY A 105 0.71 10.80 0.73
C GLY A 105 1.74 10.78 1.85
N ASP A 106 2.14 11.95 2.32
CA ASP A 106 2.83 12.10 3.59
C ASP A 106 1.79 12.21 4.72
N TYR A 107 2.01 11.54 5.84
CA TYR A 107 1.16 11.65 7.03
C TYR A 107 1.77 12.54 8.11
N HIS A 108 2.98 13.08 7.87
CA HIS A 108 3.63 14.07 8.72
C HIS A 108 3.30 15.52 8.32
N GLU A 109 2.56 15.72 7.22
CA GLU A 109 1.94 16.99 6.84
C GLU A 109 0.52 17.14 7.40
#